data_AF-A0A958R5N0-F1
#
_entry.id   AF-A0A958R5N0-F1
#
_cell.length_a   1.000
_cell.length_b   1.000
_cell.length_c   1.000
_cell.angle_alpha   90.00
_cell.angle_beta   90.00
_cell.angle_gamma   90.00
#
_symmetry.space_group_name_H-M   'P 1'
#
loop_
_entity.id
_entity.type
_entity.pdbx_description
1 polymer ?
#
loop_
_entity_poly.entity_id
_entity_poly.type
_entity_poly.pdbx_seq_one_letter_code
_entity_poly.pdbx_strand_id
1 'polypeptide(L)'
;MISCDVNNFNGQTLKFKLEFDYAARANGCNSPVDSWSNVLWNNVVIASLTPNDYSVYHASYWVQVKPGNNLLQFDGASHSNSFGMNIDNVKVTSIYSGSSNLVKNGNFEAPNLAFYGVNWKYFPGGIPYWQAVKAEVGKCKLVYNSNWPLSTGQCIELDSTSNQRYTQVITVSQCQFT
;
A
#
# COMPACT_ATOMS: atom_id res chain seq x y z
N MET A 1 -1.50 -36.24 -4.02
CA MET A 1 -0.96 -34.97 -4.56
C MET A 1 -1.58 -34.76 -5.91
N ILE A 2 -2.41 -33.73 -6.07
CA ILE A 2 -2.97 -33.38 -7.38
C ILE A 2 -1.87 -32.62 -8.12
N SER A 3 -1.45 -33.14 -9.27
CA SER A 3 -0.50 -32.50 -10.17
C SER A 3 -1.13 -31.20 -10.69
N CYS A 4 -0.60 -30.04 -10.32
CA CYS A 4 -1.01 -28.78 -10.94
C CYS A 4 -0.66 -28.86 -12.43
N ASP A 5 -1.63 -28.59 -13.31
CA ASP A 5 -1.34 -28.33 -14.72
C ASP A 5 -0.49 -27.06 -14.79
N VAL A 6 0.74 -27.17 -15.29
CA VAL A 6 1.70 -26.04 -15.38
C VAL A 6 1.70 -25.40 -16.78
N ASN A 7 0.83 -25.86 -17.69
CA ASN A 7 1.04 -25.63 -19.12
C ASN A 7 -0.06 -24.80 -19.82
N ASN A 8 -1.19 -24.48 -19.19
CA ASN A 8 -2.33 -23.88 -19.92
C ASN A 8 -3.10 -22.76 -19.18
N PHE A 9 -2.41 -21.73 -18.69
CA PHE A 9 -3.04 -20.54 -18.09
C PHE A 9 -2.69 -19.20 -18.77
N ASN A 10 -2.15 -19.22 -20.00
CA ASN A 10 -1.86 -18.00 -20.73
C ASN A 10 -3.15 -17.17 -20.95
N GLY A 11 -3.21 -15.99 -20.34
CA GLY A 11 -4.32 -15.04 -20.50
C GLY A 11 -5.45 -15.13 -19.46
N GLN A 12 -5.38 -16.05 -18.49
CA GLN A 12 -6.39 -16.12 -17.43
C GLN A 12 -6.05 -15.20 -16.25
N THR A 13 -7.07 -14.55 -15.71
CA THR A 13 -6.97 -13.72 -14.50
C THR A 13 -8.04 -14.11 -13.48
N LEU A 14 -7.72 -13.93 -12.20
CA LEU A 14 -8.67 -14.06 -11.11
C LEU A 14 -9.02 -12.69 -10.55
N LYS A 15 -10.29 -12.52 -10.21
CA LYS A 15 -10.78 -11.29 -9.58
C LYS A 15 -10.47 -11.29 -8.09
N PHE A 16 -9.69 -10.31 -7.65
CA PHE A 16 -9.36 -10.07 -6.25
C PHE A 16 -9.81 -8.68 -5.84
N LYS A 17 -10.03 -8.50 -4.54
CA LYS A 17 -10.35 -7.22 -3.91
C LYS A 17 -9.09 -6.63 -3.31
N LEU A 18 -8.66 -5.47 -3.79
CA LEU A 18 -7.67 -4.61 -3.15
C LEU A 18 -8.39 -3.71 -2.14
N GLU A 19 -7.92 -3.71 -0.90
CA GLU A 19 -8.42 -2.86 0.18
C GLU A 19 -7.26 -2.21 0.90
N PHE A 20 -7.45 -0.99 1.37
CA PHE A 20 -6.49 -0.27 2.21
C PHE A 20 -7.17 0.93 2.87
N ASP A 21 -6.56 1.43 3.94
CA ASP A 21 -6.97 2.67 4.58
C ASP A 21 -6.02 3.80 4.18
N TYR A 22 -6.53 5.01 4.02
CA TYR A 22 -5.73 6.17 3.66
C TYR A 22 -6.22 7.46 4.30
N ALA A 23 -5.31 8.42 4.45
CA ALA A 23 -5.63 9.77 4.88
C ALA A 23 -4.57 10.75 4.40
N ALA A 24 -4.96 12.00 4.09
CA ALA A 24 -4.00 13.08 3.92
C ALA A 24 -3.21 13.31 5.21
N ARG A 25 -1.97 13.78 5.09
CA ARG A 25 -1.21 14.22 6.26
C ARG A 25 -1.80 15.51 6.80
N ALA A 26 -2.17 15.53 8.09
CA ALA A 26 -2.69 16.72 8.77
C ALA A 26 -1.59 17.48 9.51
N ASN A 27 -0.66 16.76 10.13
CA ASN A 27 0.35 17.34 11.00
C ASN A 27 1.46 18.01 10.18
N GLY A 28 1.60 19.31 10.37
CA GLY A 28 2.61 20.13 9.68
C GLY A 28 2.24 20.52 8.25
N CYS A 29 1.07 20.10 7.76
CA CYS A 29 0.58 20.39 6.41
C CYS A 29 -0.52 21.46 6.47
N ASN A 30 -0.51 22.39 5.51
CA ASN A 30 -1.49 23.47 5.44
C ASN A 30 -2.76 23.10 4.64
N SER A 31 -2.70 22.06 3.82
CA SER A 31 -3.82 21.67 2.96
C SER A 31 -3.79 20.18 2.60
N PRO A 32 -4.91 19.45 2.67
CA PRO A 32 -4.96 18.03 2.31
C PRO A 32 -4.63 17.76 0.84
N VAL A 33 -4.70 18.77 -0.03
CA VAL A 33 -4.34 18.64 -1.45
C VAL A 33 -2.86 18.40 -1.67
N ASP A 34 -2.02 18.68 -0.68
CA ASP A 34 -0.60 18.37 -0.72
C ASP A 34 -0.33 16.86 -0.59
N SER A 35 -1.35 16.06 -0.27
CA SER A 35 -1.24 14.61 -0.07
C SER A 35 -1.90 13.78 -1.16
N TRP A 36 -1.97 14.24 -2.41
CA TRP A 36 -2.53 13.43 -3.51
C TRP A 36 -1.68 12.20 -3.82
N SER A 37 -2.32 11.12 -4.24
CA SER A 37 -1.64 9.89 -4.63
C SER A 37 -2.34 9.15 -5.76
N ASN A 38 -1.59 8.26 -6.43
CA ASN A 38 -2.13 7.30 -7.37
C ASN A 38 -1.96 5.87 -6.82
N VAL A 39 -2.94 5.03 -7.11
CA VAL A 39 -2.89 3.58 -6.87
C VAL A 39 -2.76 2.91 -8.21
N LEU A 40 -1.75 2.05 -8.36
CA LEU A 40 -1.49 1.34 -9.60
C LEU A 40 -1.51 -0.17 -9.39
N TRP A 41 -2.05 -0.86 -10.40
CA TRP A 41 -1.99 -2.30 -10.53
C TRP A 41 -1.31 -2.64 -11.85
N ASN A 42 -0.21 -3.39 -11.80
CA ASN A 42 0.59 -3.75 -12.98
C ASN A 42 0.98 -2.53 -13.84
N ASN A 43 1.44 -1.44 -13.18
CA ASN A 43 1.80 -0.15 -13.78
C ASN A 43 0.64 0.62 -14.44
N VAL A 44 -0.61 0.24 -14.20
CA VAL A 44 -1.80 0.97 -14.67
C VAL A 44 -2.44 1.67 -13.47
N VAL A 45 -2.68 2.97 -13.58
CA VAL A 45 -3.44 3.72 -12.56
C VAL A 45 -4.87 3.20 -12.52
N ILE A 46 -5.27 2.68 -11.35
CA ILE A 46 -6.64 2.19 -11.10
C ILE A 46 -7.45 3.18 -10.26
N ALA A 47 -6.78 4.09 -9.55
CA ALA A 47 -7.40 5.16 -8.79
C ALA A 47 -6.44 6.33 -8.55
N SER A 48 -6.99 7.53 -8.44
CA SER A 48 -6.31 8.71 -7.91
C SER A 48 -7.02 9.13 -6.63
N LEU A 49 -6.27 9.31 -5.54
CA LEU A 49 -6.78 9.73 -4.24
C LEU A 49 -6.50 11.23 -4.08
N THR A 50 -7.57 12.03 -4.09
CA THR A 50 -7.51 13.49 -4.02
C THR A 50 -8.33 13.99 -2.82
N PRO A 51 -7.89 13.73 -1.58
CA PRO A 51 -8.63 14.15 -0.40
C PRO A 51 -8.76 15.67 -0.33
N ASN A 52 -9.93 16.12 0.14
CA ASN A 52 -10.22 17.52 0.44
C ASN A 52 -10.41 17.76 1.95
N ASP A 53 -10.16 16.74 2.77
CA ASP A 53 -10.13 16.79 4.21
C ASP A 53 -9.03 15.86 4.77
N TYR A 54 -8.99 15.74 6.09
CA TYR A 54 -8.04 14.87 6.80
C TYR A 54 -8.69 13.61 7.38
N SER A 55 -9.89 13.24 6.91
CA SER A 55 -10.57 12.04 7.40
C SER A 55 -9.80 10.78 6.97
N VAL A 56 -9.96 9.70 7.74
CA VAL A 56 -9.44 8.39 7.33
C VAL A 56 -10.52 7.67 6.52
N TYR A 57 -10.13 7.22 5.33
CA TYR A 57 -11.00 6.54 4.39
C TYR A 57 -10.57 5.11 4.18
N HIS A 58 -11.56 4.24 3.96
CA HIS A 58 -11.33 2.88 3.49
C HIS A 58 -11.57 2.81 1.98
N ALA A 59 -10.58 2.34 1.23
CA ALA A 59 -10.68 2.16 -0.21
C ALA A 59 -10.90 0.68 -0.56
N SER A 60 -11.66 0.43 -1.63
CA SER A 60 -11.90 -0.92 -2.14
C SER A 60 -11.98 -0.92 -3.67
N TYR A 61 -11.13 -1.72 -4.31
CA TYR A 61 -11.05 -1.83 -5.76
C TYR A 61 -10.98 -3.29 -6.22
N TRP A 62 -11.55 -3.56 -7.39
CA TRP A 62 -11.40 -4.85 -8.05
C TRP A 62 -10.13 -4.87 -8.91
N VAL A 63 -9.27 -5.86 -8.70
CA VAL A 63 -8.05 -6.06 -9.50
C VAL A 63 -8.05 -7.45 -10.12
N GLN A 64 -7.39 -7.57 -11.27
CA GLN A 64 -7.20 -8.83 -11.97
C GLN A 64 -5.78 -9.34 -11.70
N VAL A 65 -5.70 -10.45 -10.98
CA VAL A 65 -4.46 -11.13 -10.64
C VAL A 65 -4.13 -12.13 -11.75
N LYS A 66 -2.91 -12.12 -12.26
CA LYS A 66 -2.39 -13.12 -13.20
C LYS A 66 -1.40 -14.07 -12.52
N PRO A 67 -1.18 -15.28 -13.05
CA PRO A 67 -0.06 -16.12 -12.61
C PRO A 67 1.28 -15.38 -12.78
N GLY A 68 2.22 -15.66 -11.87
CA GLY A 68 3.50 -14.97 -11.81
C GLY A 68 3.41 -13.63 -11.07
N ASN A 69 4.24 -12.67 -11.49
CA ASN A 69 4.38 -11.39 -10.79
C ASN A 69 3.27 -10.40 -11.16
N ASN A 70 2.65 -9.85 -10.13
CA ASN A 70 1.77 -8.69 -10.17
C ASN A 70 2.42 -7.55 -9.40
N LEU A 71 2.17 -6.31 -9.80
CA LEU A 71 2.69 -5.13 -9.13
C LEU A 71 1.53 -4.37 -8.48
N LEU A 72 1.61 -4.17 -7.17
CA LEU A 72 0.80 -3.18 -6.45
C LEU A 72 1.68 -1.98 -6.13
N GLN A 73 1.24 -0.79 -6.52
CA GLN A 73 2.01 0.43 -6.33
C GLN A 73 1.16 1.56 -5.76
N PHE A 74 1.79 2.36 -4.88
CA PHE A 74 1.25 3.61 -4.38
C PHE A 74 2.26 4.73 -4.69
N ASP A 75 1.81 5.75 -5.41
CA ASP A 75 2.63 6.88 -5.84
C ASP A 75 2.18 8.15 -5.15
N GLY A 76 3.11 8.91 -4.55
CA GLY A 76 2.90 10.33 -4.28
C GLY A 76 2.70 11.08 -5.61
N ALA A 77 1.63 11.86 -5.72
CA ALA A 77 1.22 12.51 -6.97
C ALA A 77 0.98 14.02 -6.85
N SER A 78 1.05 14.57 -5.64
CA SER A 78 0.96 16.01 -5.36
C SER A 78 2.29 16.74 -5.60
N HIS A 79 2.29 18.05 -5.32
CA HIS A 79 3.54 18.81 -5.24
C HIS A 79 4.40 18.23 -4.12
N SER A 80 5.67 17.95 -4.44
CA SER A 80 6.57 17.36 -3.46
C SER A 80 7.07 18.40 -2.48
N ASN A 81 6.52 18.37 -1.27
CA ASN A 81 6.77 19.30 -0.17
C ASN A 81 6.95 18.60 1.18
N SER A 82 7.20 17.28 1.15
CA SER A 82 7.33 16.39 2.31
C SER A 82 6.01 16.10 3.05
N PHE A 83 4.85 16.26 2.37
CA PHE A 83 3.53 16.05 2.97
C PHE A 83 2.60 15.17 2.12
N GLY A 84 2.92 13.89 1.99
CA GLY A 84 2.22 12.92 1.19
C GLY A 84 1.07 12.20 1.88
N MET A 85 0.36 11.41 1.06
CA MET A 85 -0.68 10.49 1.52
C MET A 85 -0.14 9.50 2.54
N ASN A 86 -0.92 9.20 3.57
CA ASN A 86 -0.66 8.08 4.48
C ASN A 86 -1.47 6.86 4.04
N ILE A 87 -0.85 5.68 4.03
CA ILE A 87 -1.50 4.42 3.65
C ILE A 87 -1.26 3.36 4.73
N ASP A 88 -2.31 2.62 5.11
CA ASP A 88 -2.24 1.46 6.02
C ASP A 88 -3.19 0.31 5.59
N ASN A 89 -3.11 -0.83 6.29
CA ASN A 89 -4.07 -1.93 6.27
C ASN A 89 -4.32 -2.51 4.86
N VAL A 90 -3.25 -2.58 4.06
CA VAL A 90 -3.30 -3.03 2.67
C VAL A 90 -3.53 -4.53 2.58
N LYS A 91 -4.55 -4.91 1.80
CA LYS A 91 -4.94 -6.30 1.57
C LYS A 91 -5.29 -6.53 0.11
N VAL A 92 -4.90 -7.69 -0.41
CA VAL A 92 -5.42 -8.22 -1.68
C VAL A 92 -5.96 -9.60 -1.39
N THR A 93 -7.28 -9.74 -1.35
CA THR A 93 -7.98 -10.97 -0.98
C THR A 93 -8.81 -11.48 -2.14
N SER A 94 -8.88 -12.80 -2.32
CA SER A 94 -9.75 -13.36 -3.35
C SER A 94 -11.19 -13.37 -2.87
N ILE A 95 -12.12 -13.29 -3.81
CA ILE A 95 -13.56 -13.46 -3.53
C ILE A 95 -13.97 -14.92 -3.38
N TYR A 96 -13.08 -15.84 -3.75
CA TYR A 96 -13.30 -17.28 -3.64
C TYR A 96 -12.92 -17.75 -2.23
N SER A 97 -13.74 -18.65 -1.68
CA SER A 97 -13.60 -19.13 -0.30
C SER A 97 -12.23 -19.79 -0.07
N GLY A 98 -11.52 -19.37 0.99
CA GLY A 98 -10.29 -20.02 1.44
C GLY A 98 -8.97 -19.33 1.05
N SER A 99 -9.00 -18.20 0.33
CA SER A 99 -7.78 -17.48 -0.04
C SER A 99 -7.24 -16.57 1.07
N SER A 100 -5.92 -16.60 1.28
CA SER A 100 -5.18 -15.71 2.18
C SER A 100 -4.94 -14.33 1.54
N ASN A 101 -4.70 -13.31 2.38
CA ASN A 101 -4.21 -12.00 1.92
C ASN A 101 -2.87 -12.18 1.19
N LEU A 102 -2.81 -11.75 -0.08
CA LEU A 102 -1.60 -11.83 -0.89
C LEU A 102 -0.55 -10.77 -0.51
N VAL A 103 -0.97 -9.69 0.12
CA VAL A 103 -0.08 -8.60 0.55
C VAL A 103 0.70 -9.03 1.79
N LYS A 104 2.02 -8.87 1.73
CA LYS A 104 2.93 -8.99 2.87
C LYS A 104 3.21 -7.62 3.46
N ASN A 105 3.25 -7.55 4.78
CA ASN A 105 3.53 -6.30 5.51
C ASN A 105 2.64 -5.13 5.05
N GLY A 106 1.35 -5.41 4.81
CA GLY A 106 0.38 -4.39 4.39
C GLY A 106 -0.10 -3.50 5.53
N ASN A 107 0.19 -3.89 6.77
CA ASN A 107 0.00 -3.09 7.98
C ASN A 107 1.24 -2.27 8.36
N PHE A 108 2.32 -2.37 7.57
CA PHE A 108 3.56 -1.59 7.73
C PHE A 108 4.24 -1.63 9.10
N GLU A 109 3.94 -2.64 9.94
CA GLU A 109 4.55 -2.84 11.26
C GLU A 109 5.96 -3.44 11.19
N ALA A 110 6.40 -3.85 10.00
CA ALA A 110 7.79 -4.24 9.74
C ALA A 110 8.47 -3.16 8.87
N PRO A 111 9.58 -2.55 9.33
CA PRO A 111 10.22 -2.76 10.62
C PRO A 111 9.43 -2.11 11.77
N ASN A 112 9.53 -2.67 12.98
CA ASN A 112 8.88 -2.12 14.16
C ASN A 112 9.66 -0.90 14.68
N LEU A 113 9.05 0.28 14.61
CA LEU A 113 9.66 1.55 15.04
C LEU A 113 9.97 1.60 16.54
N ALA A 114 9.27 0.82 17.37
CA ALA A 114 9.55 0.72 18.80
C ALA A 114 10.96 0.18 19.07
N PHE A 115 11.49 -0.69 18.20
CA PHE A 115 12.87 -1.18 18.29
C PHE A 115 13.90 -0.04 18.15
N TYR A 116 13.56 1.01 17.41
CA TYR A 116 14.42 2.18 17.21
C TYR A 116 14.16 3.30 18.23
N GLY A 117 13.14 3.17 19.10
CA GLY A 117 12.76 4.21 20.06
C GLY A 117 12.26 5.51 19.42
N VAL A 118 11.74 5.45 18.19
CA VAL A 118 11.26 6.63 17.43
C VAL A 118 9.80 6.50 17.04
N ASN A 119 9.17 7.62 16.70
CA ASN A 119 7.80 7.64 16.18
C ASN A 119 7.74 7.59 14.65
N TRP A 120 8.83 7.96 13.96
CA TRP A 120 8.96 7.89 12.51
C TRP A 120 10.41 7.70 12.10
N LYS A 121 10.64 7.18 10.89
CA LYS A 121 11.98 6.94 10.35
C LYS A 121 11.99 6.80 8.82
N TYR A 122 13.09 7.22 8.20
CA TYR A 122 13.43 6.92 6.81
C TYR A 122 14.17 5.59 6.65
N PHE A 123 13.81 4.86 5.59
CA PHE A 123 14.45 3.61 5.16
C PHE A 123 14.85 3.70 3.68
N PRO A 124 16.16 3.87 3.39
CA PRO A 124 16.67 3.83 2.02
C PRO A 124 16.37 2.48 1.36
N GLY A 125 15.85 2.49 0.13
CA GLY A 125 15.54 1.26 -0.62
C GLY A 125 14.20 0.59 -0.26
N GLY A 126 13.48 1.10 0.75
CA GLY A 126 12.18 0.61 1.15
C GLY A 126 12.15 -0.10 2.51
N ILE A 127 11.10 -0.87 2.75
CA ILE A 127 10.86 -1.65 3.97
C ILE A 127 10.57 -3.12 3.59
N PRO A 128 10.54 -4.09 4.52
CA PRO A 128 10.26 -5.47 4.18
C PRO A 128 9.06 -5.62 3.22
N TYR A 129 9.29 -6.30 2.10
CA TYR A 129 8.37 -6.55 0.98
C TYR A 129 7.96 -5.34 0.12
N TRP A 130 8.31 -4.12 0.50
CA TRP A 130 7.97 -2.90 -0.23
C TRP A 130 9.22 -2.14 -0.65
N GLN A 131 9.38 -1.95 -1.96
CA GLN A 131 10.46 -1.15 -2.53
C GLN A 131 10.03 0.31 -2.60
N ALA A 132 10.93 1.22 -2.24
CA ALA A 132 10.83 2.66 -2.46
C ALA A 132 12.25 3.24 -2.55
N VAL A 133 12.42 4.44 -3.11
CA VAL A 133 13.73 5.11 -3.09
C VAL A 133 14.11 5.45 -1.65
N LYS A 134 13.16 6.06 -0.92
CA LYS A 134 13.26 6.39 0.49
C LYS A 134 11.89 6.23 1.14
N ALA A 135 11.66 5.07 1.74
CA ALA A 135 10.43 4.86 2.48
C ALA A 135 10.44 5.71 3.77
N GLU A 136 9.38 6.47 4.02
CA GLU A 136 9.07 7.01 5.33
C GLU A 136 7.99 6.14 5.99
N VAL A 137 8.26 5.72 7.23
CA VAL A 137 7.27 5.02 8.07
C VAL A 137 7.14 5.77 9.37
N GLY A 138 5.91 5.94 9.84
CA GLY A 138 5.62 6.61 11.09
C GLY A 138 4.36 6.09 11.74
N LYS A 139 4.22 6.34 13.05
CA LYS A 139 3.00 6.05 13.80
C LYS A 139 1.88 6.96 13.29
N CYS A 140 0.88 6.39 12.62
CA CYS A 140 -0.07 7.15 11.81
C CYS A 140 -0.70 8.32 12.56
N LYS A 141 -1.26 8.00 13.73
CA LYS A 141 -1.96 8.97 14.56
C LYS A 141 -1.03 10.04 15.13
N LEU A 142 0.13 9.63 15.61
CA LEU A 142 1.03 10.50 16.36
C LEU A 142 1.86 11.41 15.45
N VAL A 143 2.23 10.90 14.27
CA VAL A 143 3.16 11.61 13.39
C VAL A 143 2.41 12.35 12.29
N TYR A 144 1.45 11.70 11.63
CA TYR A 144 0.92 12.22 10.37
C TYR A 144 -0.47 12.83 10.49
N ASN A 145 -1.40 12.15 11.14
CA ASN A 145 -2.78 12.61 11.18
C ASN A 145 -3.53 12.06 12.40
N SER A 146 -3.93 12.94 13.30
CA SER A 146 -4.62 12.57 14.56
C SER A 146 -5.99 11.92 14.36
N ASN A 147 -6.56 11.93 13.15
CA ASN A 147 -7.82 11.28 12.84
C ASN A 147 -7.69 9.75 12.70
N TRP A 148 -6.48 9.22 12.55
CA TRP A 148 -6.26 7.78 12.60
C TRP A 148 -6.73 7.18 13.95
N PRO A 149 -7.40 6.01 13.93
CA PRO A 149 -7.73 5.29 15.15
C PRO A 149 -6.49 5.05 16.02
N LEU A 150 -6.67 5.04 17.35
CA LEU A 150 -5.58 4.70 18.28
C LEU A 150 -5.04 3.28 18.09
N SER A 151 -5.86 2.39 17.51
CA SER A 151 -5.48 1.01 17.19
C SER A 151 -4.63 0.91 15.92
N THR A 152 -4.55 1.95 15.11
CA THR A 152 -3.66 2.01 13.94
C THR A 152 -2.24 2.26 14.43
N GLY A 153 -1.33 1.32 14.15
CA GLY A 153 0.07 1.45 14.52
C GLY A 153 0.82 2.34 13.53
N GLN A 154 1.48 1.72 12.57
CA GLN A 154 2.37 2.34 11.59
C GLN A 154 1.73 2.47 10.21
N CYS A 155 2.12 3.48 9.45
CA CYS A 155 1.80 3.63 8.03
C CYS A 155 2.99 4.20 7.29
N ILE A 156 2.92 4.04 5.97
CA ILE A 156 3.83 4.72 5.05
C ILE A 156 3.32 6.12 4.72
N GLU A 157 4.25 7.00 4.37
CA GLU A 157 3.96 8.33 3.82
C GLU A 157 4.59 8.43 2.41
N LEU A 158 3.85 9.02 1.45
CA LEU A 158 4.19 8.94 0.03
C LEU A 158 4.99 10.14 -0.54
N ASP A 159 5.48 11.08 0.27
CA ASP A 159 6.22 12.27 -0.17
C ASP A 159 7.52 12.58 0.61
N SER A 160 7.92 11.76 1.58
CA SER A 160 9.23 11.74 2.25
C SER A 160 10.08 13.03 2.09
N THR A 161 11.02 13.00 1.14
CA THR A 161 11.82 14.17 0.70
C THR A 161 11.66 14.40 -0.82
N SER A 162 10.76 13.64 -1.42
CA SER A 162 10.40 13.54 -2.83
C SER A 162 9.20 12.59 -2.90
N ASN A 163 8.30 12.77 -3.87
CA ASN A 163 7.24 11.81 -4.14
C ASN A 163 7.81 10.39 -4.26
N GLN A 164 7.30 9.49 -3.42
CA GLN A 164 7.73 8.10 -3.37
C GLN A 164 6.75 7.22 -4.14
N ARG A 165 7.32 6.20 -4.80
CA ARG A 165 6.59 5.03 -5.25
C ARG A 165 6.91 3.87 -4.33
N TYR A 166 5.90 3.37 -3.63
CA TYR A 166 5.98 2.10 -2.90
C TYR A 166 5.52 0.99 -3.82
N THR A 167 6.36 -0.02 -4.06
CA THR A 167 6.05 -1.17 -4.92
C THR A 167 6.14 -2.47 -4.14
N GLN A 168 5.08 -3.27 -4.19
CA GLN A 168 5.13 -4.68 -3.79
C GLN A 168 4.96 -5.57 -5.00
N VAL A 169 5.89 -6.52 -5.16
CA VAL A 169 5.75 -7.61 -6.12
C VAL A 169 4.96 -8.74 -5.45
N ILE A 170 3.78 -9.05 -5.99
CA ILE A 170 2.91 -10.12 -5.54
C ILE A 170 3.05 -11.29 -6.52
N THR A 171 3.74 -12.34 -6.11
CA THR A 171 3.91 -13.56 -6.92
C THR A 171 2.80 -14.55 -6.62
N VAL A 172 2.04 -14.93 -7.65
CA VAL A 172 0.92 -15.88 -7.53
C VAL A 172 1.25 -17.14 -8.30
N SER A 173 1.18 -18.29 -7.63
CA SER A 173 1.47 -19.57 -8.27
C SER A 173 0.33 -20.00 -9.18
N GLN A 174 0.65 -20.73 -10.25
CA GLN A 174 -0.37 -21.31 -11.13
C GLN A 174 -1.28 -22.30 -10.38
N CYS A 175 -0.78 -22.96 -9.31
CA CYS A 175 -1.58 -23.85 -8.47
C CYS A 175 -2.69 -23.13 -7.65
N GLN A 176 -2.71 -21.80 -7.57
CA GLN A 176 -3.82 -21.06 -6.96
C GLN A 176 -4.98 -20.78 -7.93
N PHE A 177 -4.82 -21.15 -9.21
CA PHE A 177 -5.84 -21.00 -10.27
C PHE A 177 -6.60 -22.32 -10.56
N THR A 178 -6.40 -23.36 -9.76
CA THR A 178 -7.03 -24.69 -9.90
C THR A 178 -8.04 -24.98 -8.80
#